data_AF-A0A934C1G2-F1
#
_entry.id   AF-A0A934C1G2-F1
#
_cell.length_a   1.000
_cell.length_b   1.000
_cell.length_c   1.000
_cell.angle_alpha   90.00
_cell.angle_beta   90.00
_cell.angle_gamma   90.00
#
_symmetry.space_group_name_H-M   'P 1'
#
loop_
_entity.id
_entity.type
_entity.pdbx_description
1 polymer ?
#
loop_
_entity_poly.entity_id
_entity_poly.type
_entity_poly.pdbx_seq_one_letter_code
_entity_poly.pdbx_strand_id
1 'polypeptide(L)'
;MKPALLGRARRLLCALQDHIRDTLVAARAREAGRFARVASVTAADTIYHVDRLSEEAILAWFERHWPRDWPVELVMEGLPEGATTFPRATAPARTQWKCLLDPIDGTRSLMYDKRAAWILTGLAPQHGAATHLGHIVVAAMTELPTSKQGQADQLSAIAGRGVVAERIDLLTGRRCRWTPRPSRARHFEHGFASIARFFPEGKALLGAIEEDLWRELGLLGRNGGQLVFDDQYLSTGGQLYELLAGHDRLLGDLRPLVYPKLGFTRATLCCHPYDIGTLLVAREAGCVIEAPDGSPLRAPLDTTTPVAWMGYANAALARTVRPVLRRVLARHL
;
A
#
# COMPACT_ATOMS: atom_id res chain seq x y z
N MET A 1 -25.08 -5.05 -2.38
CA MET A 1 -24.45 -6.37 -2.58
C MET A 1 -24.56 -7.20 -1.30
N LYS A 2 -24.81 -8.52 -1.40
CA LYS A 2 -25.11 -9.35 -0.22
C LYS A 2 -23.89 -9.45 0.73
N PRO A 3 -24.01 -9.19 2.05
CA PRO A 3 -22.89 -9.24 3.00
C PRO A 3 -22.11 -10.56 2.99
N ALA A 4 -22.79 -11.69 2.80
CA ALA A 4 -22.16 -13.02 2.71
C ALA A 4 -21.18 -13.13 1.53
N LEU A 5 -21.49 -12.47 0.41
CA LEU A 5 -20.65 -12.46 -0.79
C LEU A 5 -19.32 -11.74 -0.51
N LEU A 6 -19.40 -10.54 0.07
CA LEU A 6 -18.24 -9.75 0.48
C LEU A 6 -17.39 -10.48 1.53
N GLY A 7 -18.04 -11.18 2.47
CA GLY A 7 -17.37 -12.03 3.45
C GLY A 7 -16.54 -13.16 2.81
N ARG A 8 -17.05 -13.80 1.75
CA ARG A 8 -16.32 -14.81 0.98
C ARG A 8 -15.19 -14.19 0.16
N ALA A 9 -15.43 -13.05 -0.50
CA ALA A 9 -14.37 -12.33 -1.24
C ALA A 9 -13.20 -11.96 -0.32
N ARG A 10 -13.46 -11.43 0.87
CA ARG A 10 -12.41 -11.13 1.88
C ARG A 10 -11.56 -12.34 2.21
N ARG A 11 -12.19 -13.49 2.48
CA ARG A 11 -11.47 -14.74 2.80
C ARG A 11 -10.64 -15.25 1.62
N LEU A 12 -11.13 -15.09 0.40
CA LEU A 12 -10.36 -15.45 -0.81
C LEU A 12 -9.11 -14.57 -0.94
N LEU A 13 -9.21 -13.26 -0.72
CA LEU A 13 -8.04 -12.38 -0.74
C LEU A 13 -7.03 -12.75 0.36
N CYS A 14 -7.47 -13.00 1.59
CA CYS A 14 -6.57 -13.46 2.66
C CYS A 14 -5.87 -14.79 2.30
N ALA A 15 -6.60 -15.76 1.74
CA ALA A 15 -6.05 -17.05 1.35
C ALA A 15 -5.07 -16.95 0.16
N LEU A 16 -5.33 -16.05 -0.80
CA LEU A 16 -4.37 -15.72 -1.86
C LEU A 16 -3.08 -15.16 -1.26
N GLN A 17 -3.17 -14.22 -0.33
CA GLN A 17 -2.00 -13.60 0.28
C GLN A 17 -1.23 -14.56 1.18
N ASP A 18 -1.91 -15.48 1.88
CA ASP A 18 -1.24 -16.58 2.58
C ASP A 18 -0.44 -17.45 1.60
N HIS A 19 -1.04 -17.81 0.47
CA HIS A 19 -0.35 -18.60 -0.55
C HIS A 19 0.89 -17.89 -1.09
N ILE A 20 0.79 -16.60 -1.42
CA ILE A 20 1.93 -15.77 -1.89
C ILE A 20 3.01 -15.71 -0.82
N ARG A 21 2.68 -15.36 0.43
CA ARG A 21 3.63 -15.27 1.54
C ARG A 21 4.38 -16.59 1.72
N ASP A 22 3.66 -17.69 1.84
CA ASP A 22 4.25 -19.00 2.13
C ASP A 22 5.15 -19.47 0.98
N THR A 23 4.76 -19.17 -0.26
CA THR A 23 5.57 -19.43 -1.47
C THR A 23 6.88 -18.64 -1.44
N LEU A 24 6.80 -17.34 -1.15
CA LEU A 24 7.96 -16.45 -1.13
C LEU A 24 8.91 -16.76 0.04
N VAL A 25 8.36 -17.06 1.23
CA VAL A 25 9.15 -17.47 2.40
C VAL A 25 9.87 -18.79 2.13
N ALA A 26 9.18 -19.77 1.53
CA ALA A 26 9.80 -21.04 1.14
C ALA A 26 10.89 -20.86 0.07
N ALA A 27 10.66 -20.00 -0.93
CA ALA A 27 11.65 -19.69 -1.96
C ALA A 27 12.90 -19.03 -1.36
N ARG A 28 12.73 -18.05 -0.47
CA ARG A 28 13.86 -17.37 0.21
C ARG A 28 14.71 -18.33 1.02
N ALA A 29 14.08 -19.29 1.72
CA ALA A 29 14.81 -20.30 2.49
C ALA A 29 15.66 -21.23 1.61
N ARG A 30 15.28 -21.45 0.35
CA ARG A 30 16.00 -22.30 -0.62
C ARG A 30 17.07 -21.54 -1.40
N GLU A 31 16.87 -20.26 -1.70
CA GLU A 31 17.67 -19.50 -2.67
C GLU A 31 18.12 -18.11 -2.20
N ALA A 32 18.52 -17.99 -0.92
CA ALA A 32 18.90 -16.71 -0.30
C ALA A 32 19.88 -15.85 -1.14
N GLY A 33 20.83 -16.47 -1.85
CA GLY A 33 21.81 -15.76 -2.69
C GLY A 33 21.32 -15.25 -4.05
N ARG A 34 20.12 -15.65 -4.51
CA ARG A 34 19.54 -15.24 -5.81
C ARG A 34 18.33 -14.32 -5.67
N PHE A 35 17.82 -14.15 -4.45
CA PHE A 35 16.62 -13.39 -4.12
C PHE A 35 16.67 -11.92 -4.56
N ALA A 36 17.88 -11.33 -4.61
CA ALA A 36 18.11 -9.94 -5.01
C ALA A 36 18.45 -9.73 -6.50
N ARG A 37 18.37 -10.76 -7.35
CA ARG A 37 18.73 -10.63 -8.78
C ARG A 37 17.61 -9.93 -9.57
N VAL A 38 17.97 -8.93 -10.36
CA VAL A 38 17.07 -8.26 -11.31
C VAL A 38 16.65 -9.27 -12.39
N ALA A 39 15.35 -9.34 -12.70
CA ALA A 39 14.78 -10.21 -13.72
C ALA A 39 14.37 -9.45 -15.00
N SER A 40 13.81 -8.24 -14.87
CA SER A 40 13.42 -7.35 -15.99
C SER A 40 13.13 -5.92 -15.51
N VAL A 41 12.98 -4.95 -16.41
CA VAL A 41 12.53 -3.57 -16.09
C VAL A 41 11.23 -3.31 -16.85
N THR A 42 10.18 -2.82 -16.17
CA THR A 42 8.89 -2.46 -16.77
C THR A 42 8.74 -0.94 -16.93
N ALA A 43 7.58 -0.50 -17.44
CA ALA A 43 7.26 0.93 -17.55
C ALA A 43 7.14 1.66 -16.19
N ALA A 44 6.91 0.94 -15.09
CA ALA A 44 6.66 1.49 -13.75
C ALA A 44 7.76 1.14 -12.73
N ASP A 45 8.24 -0.12 -12.67
CA ASP A 45 9.33 -0.53 -11.77
C ASP A 45 10.26 -1.64 -12.35
N THR A 46 11.37 -1.92 -11.66
CA THR A 46 12.28 -3.04 -11.88
C THR A 46 11.70 -4.33 -11.27
N ILE A 47 11.44 -5.33 -12.10
CA ILE A 47 11.04 -6.69 -11.71
C ILE A 47 12.29 -7.48 -11.31
N TYR A 48 12.28 -8.05 -10.12
CA TYR A 48 13.30 -8.96 -9.60
C TYR A 48 12.84 -10.42 -9.75
N HIS A 49 13.77 -11.37 -9.57
CA HIS A 49 13.46 -12.80 -9.71
C HIS A 49 12.35 -13.27 -8.75
N VAL A 50 12.27 -12.63 -7.59
CA VAL A 50 11.22 -12.89 -6.59
C VAL A 50 9.82 -12.57 -7.12
N ASP A 51 9.69 -11.55 -7.98
CA ASP A 51 8.41 -11.13 -8.53
C ASP A 51 7.85 -12.18 -9.51
N ARG A 52 8.69 -12.75 -10.38
CA ARG A 52 8.25 -13.83 -11.32
C ARG A 52 7.76 -15.10 -10.62
N LEU A 53 8.41 -15.50 -9.53
CA LEU A 53 7.97 -16.65 -8.73
C LEU A 53 6.59 -16.40 -8.14
N SER A 54 6.30 -15.16 -7.74
CA SER A 54 4.99 -14.78 -7.24
C SER A 54 3.94 -14.78 -8.36
N GLU A 55 4.27 -14.28 -9.56
CA GLU A 55 3.35 -14.19 -10.70
C GLU A 55 2.74 -15.55 -11.07
N GLU A 56 3.57 -16.57 -11.27
CA GLU A 56 3.10 -17.92 -11.63
C GLU A 56 2.19 -18.51 -10.53
N ALA A 57 2.59 -18.35 -9.27
CA ALA A 57 1.82 -18.82 -8.12
C ALA A 57 0.45 -18.12 -8.03
N ILE A 58 0.40 -16.82 -8.30
CA ILE A 58 -0.82 -16.01 -8.31
C ILE A 58 -1.76 -16.49 -9.40
N LEU A 59 -1.30 -16.57 -10.65
CA LEU A 59 -2.14 -16.98 -11.77
C LEU A 59 -2.73 -18.38 -11.54
N ALA A 60 -1.89 -19.31 -11.10
CA ALA A 60 -2.31 -20.68 -10.81
C ALA A 60 -3.27 -20.75 -9.61
N TRP A 61 -3.14 -19.86 -8.62
CA TRP A 61 -4.08 -19.77 -7.51
C TRP A 61 -5.46 -19.31 -7.97
N PHE A 62 -5.51 -18.26 -8.80
CA PHE A 62 -6.79 -17.75 -9.33
C PHE A 62 -7.52 -18.79 -10.19
N GLU A 63 -6.82 -19.51 -11.06
CA GLU A 63 -7.43 -20.59 -11.86
C GLU A 63 -8.09 -21.67 -11.01
N ARG A 64 -7.42 -22.06 -9.91
CA ARG A 64 -7.86 -23.16 -9.05
C ARG A 64 -8.95 -22.74 -8.07
N HIS A 65 -8.89 -21.53 -7.54
CA HIS A 65 -9.67 -21.14 -6.36
C HIS A 65 -10.67 -20.02 -6.60
N TRP A 66 -10.49 -19.19 -7.63
CA TRP A 66 -11.42 -18.09 -7.86
C TRP A 66 -12.77 -18.59 -8.40
N PRO A 67 -13.92 -18.16 -7.83
CA PRO A 67 -15.21 -18.67 -8.25
C PRO A 67 -15.52 -18.32 -9.70
N ARG A 68 -15.85 -19.33 -10.52
CA ARG A 68 -16.19 -19.14 -11.94
C ARG A 68 -17.37 -18.21 -12.17
N ASP A 69 -18.34 -18.22 -11.27
CA ASP A 69 -19.55 -17.37 -11.35
C ASP A 69 -19.28 -15.92 -10.95
N TRP A 70 -18.06 -15.59 -10.50
CA TRP A 70 -17.64 -14.23 -10.15
C TRP A 70 -16.47 -13.78 -11.04
N PRO A 71 -16.66 -13.60 -12.35
CA PRO A 71 -15.54 -13.31 -13.22
C PRO A 71 -14.83 -12.02 -12.80
N VAL A 72 -13.51 -12.05 -12.77
CA VAL A 72 -12.65 -10.98 -12.26
C VAL A 72 -11.58 -10.63 -13.29
N GLU A 73 -11.29 -9.33 -13.41
CA GLU A 73 -10.10 -8.80 -14.04
C GLU A 73 -9.01 -8.61 -12.98
N LEU A 74 -7.86 -9.26 -13.15
CA LEU A 74 -6.68 -9.08 -12.30
C LEU A 74 -5.82 -7.95 -12.88
N VAL A 75 -5.45 -7.00 -12.03
CA VAL A 75 -4.54 -5.90 -12.32
C VAL A 75 -3.37 -5.97 -11.34
N MET A 76 -2.19 -6.31 -11.86
CA MET A 76 -0.92 -6.33 -11.13
C MET A 76 0.24 -6.09 -12.10
N GLU A 77 1.39 -5.67 -11.59
CA GLU A 77 2.61 -5.58 -12.39
C GLU A 77 3.06 -6.97 -12.91
N GLY A 78 3.85 -6.99 -13.98
CA GLY A 78 4.42 -8.22 -14.53
C GLY A 78 3.44 -9.09 -15.35
N LEU A 79 2.15 -8.73 -15.42
CA LEU A 79 1.19 -9.43 -16.27
C LEU A 79 1.54 -9.32 -17.78
N PRO A 80 1.18 -10.34 -18.59
CA PRO A 80 1.26 -10.25 -20.04
C PRO A 80 0.45 -9.08 -20.60
N GLU A 81 0.80 -8.62 -21.81
CA GLU A 81 0.04 -7.58 -22.49
C GLU A 81 -1.44 -7.97 -22.66
N GLY A 82 -2.33 -7.02 -22.35
CA GLY A 82 -3.76 -7.21 -22.35
C GLY A 82 -4.33 -7.53 -20.97
N ALA A 83 -5.65 -7.76 -20.93
CA ALA A 83 -6.34 -8.00 -19.67
C ALA A 83 -6.22 -9.46 -19.22
N THR A 84 -5.79 -9.68 -17.99
CA THR A 84 -5.77 -10.99 -17.35
C THR A 84 -7.07 -11.22 -16.58
N THR A 85 -7.85 -12.23 -16.97
CA THR A 85 -9.17 -12.49 -16.37
C THR A 85 -9.35 -13.93 -15.89
N PHE A 86 -10.21 -14.10 -14.89
CA PHE A 86 -10.59 -15.41 -14.34
C PHE A 86 -12.11 -15.52 -14.23
N PRO A 87 -12.76 -16.53 -14.84
CA PRO A 87 -12.18 -17.56 -15.72
C PRO A 87 -11.43 -16.98 -16.92
N ARG A 88 -10.39 -17.69 -17.39
CA ARG A 88 -9.57 -17.25 -18.52
C ARG A 88 -10.43 -16.92 -19.75
N ALA A 89 -9.94 -15.96 -20.53
CA ALA A 89 -10.60 -15.46 -21.75
C ALA A 89 -11.99 -14.82 -21.52
N THR A 90 -12.36 -14.53 -20.27
CA THR A 90 -13.51 -13.66 -20.02
C THR A 90 -13.17 -12.25 -20.50
N ALA A 91 -13.99 -11.65 -21.36
CA ALA A 91 -13.79 -10.26 -21.77
C ALA A 91 -13.87 -9.33 -20.53
N PRO A 92 -12.98 -8.32 -20.38
CA PRO A 92 -12.98 -7.44 -19.22
C PRO A 92 -14.34 -6.79 -18.92
N ALA A 93 -15.06 -6.37 -19.98
CA ALA A 93 -16.40 -5.80 -19.89
C ALA A 93 -17.47 -6.78 -19.34
N ARG A 94 -17.18 -8.09 -19.31
CA ARG A 94 -18.04 -9.13 -18.73
C ARG A 94 -17.59 -9.57 -17.34
N THR A 95 -16.51 -9.00 -16.81
CA THR A 95 -16.10 -9.24 -15.43
C THR A 95 -17.01 -8.49 -14.47
N GLN A 96 -17.31 -9.10 -13.33
CA GLN A 96 -18.07 -8.47 -12.24
C GLN A 96 -17.15 -7.68 -11.30
N TRP A 97 -15.87 -8.04 -11.30
CA TRP A 97 -14.88 -7.56 -10.35
C TRP A 97 -13.61 -7.10 -11.05
N LYS A 98 -12.96 -6.10 -10.46
CA LYS A 98 -11.58 -5.73 -10.74
C LYS A 98 -10.77 -5.90 -9.45
N CYS A 99 -9.75 -6.76 -9.49
CA CYS A 99 -8.87 -7.07 -8.38
C CYS A 99 -7.50 -6.44 -8.66
N LEU A 100 -7.17 -5.43 -7.87
CA LEU A 100 -5.87 -4.79 -7.85
C LEU A 100 -4.97 -5.53 -6.86
N LEU A 101 -3.76 -5.90 -7.27
CA LEU A 101 -2.81 -6.67 -6.47
C LEU A 101 -1.40 -6.08 -6.60
N ASP A 102 -0.79 -5.78 -5.47
CA ASP A 102 0.67 -5.71 -5.33
C ASP A 102 1.16 -7.02 -4.70
N PRO A 103 1.91 -7.86 -5.43
CA PRO A 103 2.44 -9.08 -4.85
C PRO A 103 3.51 -8.82 -3.78
N ILE A 104 4.29 -7.74 -3.88
CA ILE A 104 5.40 -7.42 -2.98
C ILE A 104 5.62 -5.88 -2.93
N ASP A 105 4.83 -5.18 -2.12
CA ASP A 105 5.10 -3.78 -1.80
C ASP A 105 6.27 -3.69 -0.81
N GLY A 106 7.38 -3.09 -1.25
CA GLY A 106 8.62 -3.03 -0.48
C GLY A 106 9.68 -4.05 -0.88
N THR A 107 9.65 -4.57 -2.12
CA THR A 107 10.64 -5.50 -2.70
C THR A 107 12.09 -5.12 -2.35
N ARG A 108 12.45 -3.84 -2.52
CA ARG A 108 13.81 -3.34 -2.21
C ARG A 108 14.21 -3.55 -0.75
N SER A 109 13.31 -3.37 0.21
CA SER A 109 13.62 -3.60 1.63
C SER A 109 13.74 -5.10 1.92
N LEU A 110 12.85 -5.90 1.34
CA LEU A 110 12.80 -7.35 1.55
C LEU A 110 14.01 -8.07 0.95
N MET A 111 14.46 -7.66 -0.24
CA MET A 111 15.63 -8.25 -0.92
C MET A 111 16.90 -8.22 -0.09
N TYR A 112 17.07 -7.18 0.74
CA TYR A 112 18.20 -7.01 1.64
C TYR A 112 17.88 -7.40 3.08
N ASP A 113 16.74 -8.06 3.30
CA ASP A 113 16.24 -8.47 4.62
C ASP A 113 16.18 -7.32 5.65
N LYS A 114 15.96 -6.09 5.16
CA LYS A 114 16.09 -4.87 5.95
C LYS A 114 14.83 -4.56 6.75
N ARG A 115 13.67 -4.71 6.11
CA ARG A 115 12.33 -4.54 6.68
C ARG A 115 11.35 -5.45 5.96
N ALA A 116 10.22 -5.72 6.61
CA ALA A 116 9.14 -6.48 6.00
C ALA A 116 8.62 -5.76 4.75
N ALA A 117 8.07 -6.55 3.84
CA ALA A 117 7.27 -6.07 2.72
C ALA A 117 5.80 -6.42 2.98
N TRP A 118 4.91 -6.07 2.07
CA TRP A 118 3.49 -6.34 2.18
C TRP A 118 2.90 -6.85 0.89
N ILE A 119 1.99 -7.81 0.98
CA ILE A 119 1.15 -8.22 -0.15
C ILE A 119 -0.15 -7.43 -0.04
N LEU A 120 -0.54 -6.68 -1.07
CA LEU A 120 -1.65 -5.73 -1.01
C LEU A 120 -2.73 -6.08 -2.03
N THR A 121 -4.00 -6.15 -1.60
CA THR A 121 -5.11 -6.38 -2.52
C THR A 121 -6.28 -5.44 -2.25
N GLY A 122 -6.86 -4.96 -3.34
CA GLY A 122 -8.12 -4.21 -3.36
C GLY A 122 -9.07 -4.78 -4.40
N LEU A 123 -10.31 -5.05 -4.00
CA LEU A 123 -11.36 -5.60 -4.88
C LEU A 123 -12.50 -4.60 -5.02
N ALA A 124 -12.79 -4.20 -6.26
CA ALA A 124 -13.84 -3.27 -6.61
C ALA A 124 -14.86 -3.91 -7.57
N PRO A 125 -16.15 -3.56 -7.49
CA PRO A 125 -17.08 -3.88 -8.57
C PRO A 125 -16.59 -3.28 -9.89
N GLN A 126 -16.79 -4.02 -10.98
CA GLN A 126 -16.34 -3.59 -12.30
C GLN A 126 -17.25 -2.46 -12.84
N HIS A 127 -16.63 -1.33 -13.15
CA HIS A 127 -17.25 -0.16 -13.79
C HIS A 127 -16.52 0.24 -15.08
N GLY A 128 -15.78 -0.70 -15.69
CA GLY A 128 -14.95 -0.43 -16.87
C GLY A 128 -13.85 0.58 -16.56
N ALA A 129 -13.66 1.54 -17.46
CA ALA A 129 -12.68 2.63 -17.30
C ALA A 129 -12.97 3.56 -16.11
N ALA A 130 -14.21 3.58 -15.59
CA ALA A 130 -14.57 4.37 -14.42
C ALA A 130 -14.22 3.68 -13.08
N THR A 131 -13.69 2.45 -13.12
CA THR A 131 -13.27 1.74 -11.90
C THR A 131 -12.04 2.43 -11.31
N HIS A 132 -12.12 2.79 -10.02
CA HIS A 132 -11.10 3.61 -9.36
C HIS A 132 -10.95 3.22 -7.88
N LEU A 133 -9.92 3.72 -7.21
CA LEU A 133 -9.60 3.43 -5.80
C LEU A 133 -10.79 3.58 -4.84
N GLY A 134 -11.63 4.60 -5.01
CA GLY A 134 -12.84 4.79 -4.21
C GLY A 134 -13.96 3.74 -4.38
N HIS A 135 -13.85 2.84 -5.37
CA HIS A 135 -14.80 1.74 -5.60
C HIS A 135 -14.38 0.44 -4.90
N ILE A 136 -13.21 0.40 -4.25
CA ILE A 136 -12.75 -0.77 -3.50
C ILE A 136 -13.69 -1.02 -2.31
N VAL A 137 -14.25 -2.22 -2.25
CA VAL A 137 -15.23 -2.64 -1.23
C VAL A 137 -14.73 -3.77 -0.34
N VAL A 138 -13.65 -4.46 -0.75
CA VAL A 138 -12.91 -5.43 0.06
C VAL A 138 -11.43 -5.19 -0.15
N ALA A 139 -10.64 -5.24 0.91
CA ALA A 139 -9.18 -5.18 0.83
C ALA A 139 -8.54 -6.14 1.82
N ALA A 140 -7.33 -6.60 1.51
CA ALA A 140 -6.49 -7.34 2.42
C ALA A 140 -5.02 -6.91 2.28
N MET A 141 -4.28 -6.92 3.37
CA MET A 141 -2.84 -6.76 3.40
C MET A 141 -2.22 -7.81 4.32
N THR A 142 -1.17 -8.47 3.85
CA THR A 142 -0.45 -9.50 4.62
C THR A 142 1.02 -9.14 4.65
N GLU A 143 1.58 -9.09 5.84
CA GLU A 143 2.99 -8.83 6.05
C GLU A 143 3.84 -9.99 5.50
N LEU A 144 4.85 -9.62 4.73
CA LEU A 144 5.86 -10.52 4.20
C LEU A 144 7.13 -10.36 5.06
N PRO A 145 7.41 -11.30 5.97
CA PRO A 145 8.36 -11.09 7.05
C PRO A 145 9.80 -11.10 6.57
N THR A 146 10.69 -10.43 7.30
CA THR A 146 12.15 -10.65 7.22
C THR A 146 12.54 -12.05 7.71
N SER A 147 13.78 -12.49 7.47
CA SER A 147 14.27 -13.81 7.88
C SER A 147 14.31 -13.99 9.39
N LYS A 148 14.50 -12.89 10.14
CA LYS A 148 14.54 -12.88 11.61
C LYS A 148 13.18 -12.71 12.29
N GLN A 149 12.12 -12.46 11.53
CA GLN A 149 10.79 -12.22 12.10
C GLN A 149 10.16 -13.54 12.57
N GLY A 150 9.65 -13.56 13.81
CA GLY A 150 8.89 -14.69 14.33
C GLY A 150 7.37 -14.61 14.12
N GLN A 151 6.87 -13.42 13.77
CA GLN A 151 5.45 -13.13 13.60
C GLN A 151 5.22 -12.25 12.36
N ALA A 152 4.05 -12.41 11.75
CA ALA A 152 3.56 -11.57 10.66
C ALA A 152 2.09 -11.20 10.91
N ASP A 153 1.68 -10.00 10.54
CA ASP A 153 0.28 -9.57 10.63
C ASP A 153 -0.47 -9.70 9.30
N GLN A 154 -1.74 -10.11 9.36
CA GLN A 154 -2.67 -10.09 8.23
C GLN A 154 -3.91 -9.27 8.62
N LEU A 155 -4.22 -8.27 7.81
CA LEU A 155 -5.36 -7.38 8.01
C LEU A 155 -6.25 -7.40 6.78
N SER A 156 -7.55 -7.31 7.00
CA SER A 156 -8.53 -7.25 5.91
C SER A 156 -9.76 -6.48 6.32
N ALA A 157 -10.46 -5.91 5.36
CA ALA A 157 -11.63 -5.10 5.60
C ALA A 157 -12.69 -5.30 4.52
N ILE A 158 -13.94 -5.06 4.93
CA ILE A 158 -15.08 -4.88 4.03
C ILE A 158 -15.62 -3.50 4.34
N ALA A 159 -15.95 -2.70 3.32
CA ALA A 159 -16.44 -1.35 3.51
C ALA A 159 -17.65 -1.31 4.48
N GLY A 160 -17.56 -0.46 5.50
CA GLY A 160 -18.54 -0.27 6.56
C GLY A 160 -18.64 -1.41 7.57
N ARG A 161 -17.63 -2.27 7.69
CA ARG A 161 -17.65 -3.45 8.58
C ARG A 161 -16.47 -3.53 9.55
N GLY A 162 -15.57 -2.55 9.52
CA GLY A 162 -14.36 -2.52 10.32
C GLY A 162 -13.27 -3.46 9.80
N VAL A 163 -12.18 -3.50 10.54
CA VAL A 163 -10.99 -4.30 10.22
C VAL A 163 -11.02 -5.63 10.97
N VAL A 164 -10.64 -6.70 10.27
CA VAL A 164 -10.26 -7.99 10.86
C VAL A 164 -8.75 -8.09 10.79
N ALA A 165 -8.09 -8.18 11.95
CA ALA A 165 -6.64 -8.32 12.06
C ALA A 165 -6.27 -9.59 12.84
N GLU A 166 -5.33 -10.34 12.29
CA GLU A 166 -4.77 -11.55 12.88
C GLU A 166 -3.25 -11.49 12.84
N ARG A 167 -2.64 -11.89 13.95
CA ARG A 167 -1.20 -12.12 14.05
C ARG A 167 -0.90 -13.59 13.88
N ILE A 168 0.04 -13.90 13.01
CA ILE A 168 0.42 -15.24 12.62
C ILE A 168 1.78 -15.53 13.23
N ASP A 169 1.86 -16.58 14.04
CA ASP A 169 3.11 -17.17 14.50
C ASP A 169 3.72 -17.97 13.33
N LEU A 170 4.88 -17.54 12.84
CA LEU A 170 5.46 -18.08 11.61
C LEU A 170 6.04 -19.49 11.78
N LEU A 171 6.32 -19.91 13.02
CA LEU A 171 6.82 -21.25 13.32
C LEU A 171 5.68 -22.27 13.38
N THR A 172 4.56 -21.89 14.02
CA THR A 172 3.45 -22.81 14.32
C THR A 172 2.23 -22.64 13.42
N GLY A 173 2.15 -21.53 12.66
CA GLY A 173 0.98 -21.14 11.89
C GLY A 173 -0.20 -20.67 12.73
N ARG A 174 -0.05 -20.58 14.06
CA ARG A 174 -1.13 -20.17 14.98
C ARG A 174 -1.52 -18.71 14.74
N ARG A 175 -2.83 -18.44 14.74
CA ARG A 175 -3.40 -17.11 14.53
C ARG A 175 -4.05 -16.56 15.79
N CYS A 176 -3.70 -15.32 16.14
CA CYS A 176 -4.27 -14.59 17.27
C CYS A 176 -4.91 -13.29 16.78
N ARG A 177 -6.18 -13.07 17.10
CA ARG A 177 -6.85 -11.81 16.74
C ARG A 177 -6.31 -10.65 17.56
N TRP A 178 -6.24 -9.49 16.93
CA TRP A 178 -5.97 -8.22 17.61
C TRP A 178 -6.78 -7.08 16.98
N THR A 179 -6.76 -5.92 17.60
CA THR A 179 -7.50 -4.74 17.12
C THR A 179 -6.53 -3.62 16.81
N PRO A 180 -6.46 -3.16 15.54
CA PRO A 180 -5.71 -1.95 15.18
C PRO A 180 -6.19 -0.74 15.96
N ARG A 181 -5.24 0.08 16.41
CA ARG A 181 -5.51 1.27 17.22
C ARG A 181 -4.68 2.44 16.70
N PRO A 182 -5.17 3.14 15.66
CA PRO A 182 -4.51 4.36 15.21
C PRO A 182 -4.30 5.35 16.36
N SER A 183 -3.27 6.18 16.24
CA SER A 183 -2.95 7.17 17.27
C SER A 183 -4.12 8.11 17.51
N ARG A 184 -4.48 8.31 18.78
CA ARG A 184 -5.51 9.26 19.22
C ARG A 184 -4.94 10.66 19.50
N ALA A 185 -3.63 10.84 19.36
CA ALA A 185 -2.96 12.11 19.57
C ALA A 185 -3.51 13.18 18.61
N ARG A 186 -3.65 14.41 19.12
CA ARG A 186 -4.14 15.57 18.34
C ARG A 186 -3.03 16.54 17.93
N HIS A 187 -1.78 16.14 18.15
CA HIS A 187 -0.58 16.93 17.98
C HIS A 187 0.56 16.01 17.51
N PHE A 188 1.70 16.55 17.10
CA PHE A 188 2.79 15.77 16.48
C PHE A 188 4.02 15.60 17.39
N GLU A 189 4.10 16.34 18.50
CA GLU A 189 5.19 16.24 19.47
C GLU A 189 5.34 14.82 20.02
N HIS A 190 6.57 14.33 20.05
CA HIS A 190 6.95 12.99 20.47
C HIS A 190 6.23 11.89 19.68
N GLY A 191 6.07 12.08 18.37
CA GLY A 191 5.46 11.12 17.47
C GLY A 191 6.16 11.07 16.12
N PHE A 192 6.01 9.95 15.43
CA PHE A 192 6.48 9.77 14.07
C PHE A 192 5.52 10.44 13.09
N ALA A 193 6.07 11.27 12.22
CA ALA A 193 5.36 11.84 11.09
C ALA A 193 6.32 12.21 9.97
N SER A 194 6.09 11.72 8.76
CA SER A 194 7.03 11.90 7.66
C SER A 194 6.38 12.03 6.29
N ILE A 195 7.09 12.69 5.39
CA ILE A 195 6.83 12.70 3.94
C ILE A 195 7.88 11.79 3.29
N ALA A 196 7.43 10.92 2.39
CA ALA A 196 8.28 9.98 1.66
C ALA A 196 9.37 10.72 0.87
N ARG A 197 10.65 10.45 1.21
CA ARG A 197 11.85 11.04 0.58
C ARG A 197 13.07 10.11 0.66
N PHE A 198 12.83 8.82 0.44
CA PHE A 198 13.82 7.77 0.59
C PHE A 198 14.76 7.60 -0.62
N PHE A 199 14.45 8.22 -1.77
CA PHE A 199 15.35 8.29 -2.92
C PHE A 199 16.15 9.60 -2.95
N PRO A 200 17.37 9.63 -3.51
CA PRO A 200 18.12 10.87 -3.73
C PRO A 200 17.35 11.89 -4.59
N GLU A 201 16.64 11.41 -5.61
CA GLU A 201 15.84 12.22 -6.53
C GLU A 201 14.71 12.92 -5.77
N GLY A 202 14.63 14.24 -5.92
CA GLY A 202 13.61 15.06 -5.25
C GLY A 202 13.79 15.23 -3.74
N LYS A 203 14.77 14.58 -3.11
CA LYS A 203 14.96 14.59 -1.65
C LYS A 203 15.09 15.99 -1.06
N ALA A 204 15.84 16.87 -1.72
CA ALA A 204 16.05 18.23 -1.28
C ALA A 204 14.73 19.03 -1.25
N LEU A 205 13.94 18.97 -2.33
CA LEU A 205 12.66 19.67 -2.42
C LEU A 205 11.61 19.07 -1.46
N LEU A 206 11.53 17.74 -1.35
CA LEU A 206 10.65 17.07 -0.39
C LEU A 206 11.01 17.43 1.06
N GLY A 207 12.30 17.48 1.38
CA GLY A 207 12.80 17.92 2.69
C GLY A 207 12.43 19.38 2.97
N ALA A 208 12.58 20.28 1.99
CA ALA A 208 12.20 21.68 2.14
C ALA A 208 10.68 21.86 2.36
N ILE A 209 9.84 21.09 1.64
CA ILE A 209 8.39 21.05 1.85
C ILE A 209 8.05 20.56 3.27
N GLU A 210 8.70 19.49 3.73
CA GLU A 210 8.50 18.93 5.07
C GLU A 210 8.94 19.90 6.18
N GLU A 211 10.10 20.55 6.04
CA GLU A 211 10.56 21.57 6.98
C GLU A 211 9.61 22.76 7.07
N ASP A 212 9.12 23.26 5.92
CA ASP A 212 8.16 24.37 5.88
C ASP A 212 6.81 23.99 6.50
N LEU A 213 6.36 22.75 6.30
CA LEU A 213 5.17 22.23 6.98
C LEU A 213 5.34 22.30 8.50
N TRP A 214 6.47 21.79 9.03
CA TRP A 214 6.72 21.81 10.48
C TRP A 214 6.95 23.22 11.03
N ARG A 215 7.53 24.13 10.23
CA ARG A 215 7.70 25.54 10.56
C ARG A 215 6.35 26.24 10.69
N GLU A 216 5.47 26.08 9.72
CA GLU A 216 4.13 26.69 9.76
C GLU A 216 3.22 26.08 10.85
N LEU A 217 3.45 24.82 11.23
CA LEU A 217 2.82 24.20 12.40
C LEU A 217 3.45 24.63 13.74
N GLY A 218 4.50 25.45 13.71
CA GLY A 218 5.18 25.95 14.91
C GLY A 218 5.97 24.88 15.66
N LEU A 219 6.37 23.79 15.01
CA LEU A 219 7.09 22.67 15.63
C LEU A 219 8.59 22.67 15.30
N LEU A 220 8.99 23.25 14.16
CA LEU A 220 10.40 23.29 13.78
C LEU A 220 11.20 24.17 14.75
N GLY A 221 12.15 23.56 15.46
CA GLY A 221 13.03 24.25 16.42
C GLY A 221 12.34 24.72 17.70
N ARG A 222 11.07 24.35 17.92
CA ARG A 222 10.31 24.76 19.11
C ARG A 222 11.01 24.26 20.38
N ASN A 223 11.21 25.16 21.34
CA ASN A 223 11.94 24.92 22.58
C ASN A 223 13.36 24.36 22.35
N GLY A 224 13.98 24.66 21.20
CA GLY A 224 15.32 24.18 20.84
C GLY A 224 15.40 22.68 20.53
N GLY A 225 14.27 21.97 20.39
CA GLY A 225 14.24 20.51 20.28
C GLY A 225 13.70 19.93 18.98
N GLN A 226 13.92 18.63 18.78
CA GLN A 226 13.37 17.81 17.70
C GLN A 226 12.08 17.12 18.18
N LEU A 227 10.94 17.76 17.97
CA LEU A 227 9.65 17.29 18.51
C LEU A 227 8.95 16.28 17.62
N VAL A 228 9.27 16.20 16.34
CA VAL A 228 8.67 15.27 15.38
C VAL A 228 9.74 14.30 14.90
N PHE A 229 9.44 13.01 14.95
CA PHE A 229 10.37 11.96 14.54
C PHE A 229 10.09 11.52 13.10
N ASP A 230 11.13 11.09 12.40
CA ASP A 230 11.03 10.59 11.03
C ASP A 230 11.52 9.14 10.98
N ASP A 231 10.72 8.27 10.39
CA ASP A 231 11.10 6.95 9.93
C ASP A 231 10.59 6.75 8.49
N GLN A 232 11.49 6.34 7.60
CA GLN A 232 11.20 6.20 6.17
C GLN A 232 11.01 4.73 5.82
N TYR A 233 9.75 4.29 5.76
CA TYR A 233 9.39 2.94 5.34
C TYR A 233 9.18 2.91 3.81
N LEU A 234 10.12 2.29 3.08
CA LEU A 234 10.06 2.06 1.63
C LEU A 234 9.05 0.94 1.29
N SER A 235 7.78 1.16 1.62
CA SER A 235 6.62 0.29 1.40
C SER A 235 5.36 1.10 1.72
N THR A 236 4.47 1.28 0.75
CA THR A 236 3.23 2.07 0.96
C THR A 236 2.27 1.33 1.91
N GLY A 237 2.16 0.01 1.76
CA GLY A 237 1.47 -0.88 2.69
C GLY A 237 2.04 -0.82 4.09
N GLY A 238 3.37 -0.81 4.23
CA GLY A 238 4.07 -0.61 5.49
C GLY A 238 3.73 0.72 6.13
N GLN A 239 3.74 1.82 5.36
CA GLN A 239 3.29 3.13 5.84
C GLN A 239 1.83 3.11 6.32
N LEU A 240 0.92 2.52 5.54
CA LEU A 240 -0.48 2.36 5.97
C LEU A 240 -0.59 1.53 7.27
N TYR A 241 0.25 0.50 7.42
CA TYR A 241 0.31 -0.32 8.62
C TYR A 241 0.76 0.48 9.85
N GLU A 242 1.80 1.30 9.74
CA GLU A 242 2.28 2.11 10.87
C GLU A 242 1.24 3.15 11.33
N LEU A 243 0.45 3.71 10.39
CA LEU A 243 -0.70 4.57 10.73
C LEU A 243 -1.80 3.81 11.47
N LEU A 244 -2.21 2.63 10.97
CA LEU A 244 -3.32 1.87 11.56
C LEU A 244 -2.93 1.19 12.88
N ALA A 245 -1.66 0.83 13.07
CA ALA A 245 -1.11 0.29 14.31
C ALA A 245 -0.95 1.37 15.39
N GLY A 246 -0.94 2.65 14.98
CA GLY A 246 -0.87 3.82 15.84
C GLY A 246 0.55 4.24 16.20
N HIS A 247 1.55 3.74 15.48
CA HIS A 247 2.94 4.14 15.63
C HIS A 247 3.16 5.53 15.01
N ASP A 248 2.57 5.74 13.82
CA ASP A 248 2.72 6.97 13.06
C ASP A 248 1.48 7.84 13.15
N ARG A 249 1.68 9.16 13.09
CA ARG A 249 0.62 10.18 13.18
C ARG A 249 0.27 10.76 11.82
N LEU A 250 1.27 10.87 10.93
CA LEU A 250 1.11 11.35 9.56
C LEU A 250 2.14 10.67 8.66
N LEU A 251 1.70 10.22 7.50
CA LEU A 251 2.55 9.78 6.42
C LEU A 251 2.05 10.37 5.11
N GLY A 252 2.91 10.56 4.13
CA GLY A 252 2.45 11.02 2.82
C GLY A 252 3.48 10.83 1.74
N ASP A 253 2.98 10.64 0.52
CA ASP A 253 3.80 10.60 -0.68
C ASP A 253 3.47 11.78 -1.59
N LEU A 254 4.42 12.72 -1.68
CA LEU A 254 4.33 13.90 -2.54
C LEU A 254 5.24 13.79 -3.77
N ARG A 255 5.96 12.68 -3.93
CA ARG A 255 6.84 12.44 -5.08
C ARG A 255 6.10 12.61 -6.43
N PRO A 256 4.84 12.15 -6.60
CA PRO A 256 4.12 12.36 -7.85
C PRO A 256 3.88 13.83 -8.23
N LEU A 257 3.94 14.76 -7.26
CA LEU A 257 3.84 16.20 -7.52
C LEU A 257 5.22 16.85 -7.70
N VAL A 258 6.20 16.41 -6.90
CA VAL A 258 7.57 16.95 -6.91
C VAL A 258 8.34 16.53 -8.17
N TYR A 259 8.19 15.29 -8.60
CA TYR A 259 8.97 14.73 -9.71
C TYR A 259 8.73 15.44 -11.04
N PRO A 260 7.48 15.70 -11.47
CA PRO A 260 7.23 16.49 -12.68
C PRO A 260 7.84 17.90 -12.60
N LYS A 261 7.77 18.56 -11.44
CA LYS A 261 8.35 19.90 -11.25
C LYS A 261 9.87 19.91 -11.48
N LEU A 262 10.54 18.83 -11.09
CA LEU A 262 11.99 18.67 -11.25
C LEU A 262 12.38 18.09 -12.62
N GLY A 263 11.41 17.88 -13.52
CA GLY A 263 11.67 17.34 -14.85
C GLY A 263 11.89 15.82 -14.90
N PHE A 264 11.56 15.09 -13.82
CA PHE A 264 11.57 13.63 -13.84
C PHE A 264 10.28 13.12 -14.50
N THR A 265 10.40 12.65 -15.74
CA THR A 265 9.25 12.33 -16.61
C THR A 265 9.12 10.85 -16.99
N ARG A 266 10.05 9.98 -16.55
CA ARG A 266 10.06 8.54 -16.84
C ARG A 266 10.05 7.73 -15.54
N ALA A 267 9.30 6.62 -15.55
CA ALA A 267 9.26 5.54 -14.54
C ALA A 267 9.69 6.01 -13.15
N THR A 268 8.96 6.99 -12.60
CA THR A 268 9.35 7.58 -11.34
C THR A 268 8.90 6.67 -10.22
N LEU A 269 9.85 6.19 -9.43
CA LEU A 269 9.58 5.35 -8.26
C LEU A 269 8.76 6.17 -7.24
N CYS A 270 7.44 6.06 -7.33
CA CYS A 270 6.44 6.72 -6.51
C CYS A 270 5.24 5.79 -6.32
N CYS A 271 4.31 6.16 -5.45
CA CYS A 271 3.09 5.38 -5.26
C CYS A 271 2.22 5.38 -6.53
N HIS A 272 1.76 4.19 -6.91
CA HIS A 272 0.78 3.90 -7.95
C HIS A 272 -0.47 3.26 -7.31
N PRO A 273 -1.54 2.97 -8.07
CA PRO A 273 -2.80 2.51 -7.48
C PRO A 273 -2.66 1.18 -6.73
N TYR A 274 -1.83 0.26 -7.22
CA TYR A 274 -1.62 -1.04 -6.58
C TYR A 274 -0.91 -0.94 -5.22
N ASP A 275 0.03 -0.02 -5.05
CA ASP A 275 0.73 0.24 -3.78
C ASP A 275 -0.23 0.75 -2.67
N ILE A 276 -1.28 1.50 -3.04
CA ILE A 276 -2.23 2.12 -2.09
C ILE A 276 -3.58 1.40 -2.06
N GLY A 277 -3.72 0.28 -2.76
CA GLY A 277 -4.98 -0.45 -2.93
C GLY A 277 -5.65 -0.89 -1.62
N THR A 278 -4.89 -0.94 -0.52
CA THR A 278 -5.35 -1.32 0.82
C THR A 278 -5.77 -0.14 1.69
N LEU A 279 -5.88 1.07 1.14
CA LEU A 279 -6.38 2.27 1.82
C LEU A 279 -7.72 2.05 2.54
N LEU A 280 -8.56 1.12 2.05
CA LEU A 280 -9.81 0.73 2.71
C LEU A 280 -9.55 0.17 4.12
N VAL A 281 -8.50 -0.64 4.30
CA VAL A 281 -8.15 -1.21 5.61
C VAL A 281 -7.82 -0.09 6.60
N ALA A 282 -7.00 0.88 6.21
CA ALA A 282 -6.67 2.03 7.04
C ALA A 282 -7.91 2.90 7.36
N ARG A 283 -8.78 3.16 6.38
CA ARG A 283 -10.02 3.92 6.59
C ARG A 283 -10.98 3.23 7.56
N GLU A 284 -11.15 1.92 7.44
CA GLU A 284 -11.99 1.13 8.35
C GLU A 284 -11.42 1.05 9.77
N ALA A 285 -10.11 1.29 9.95
CA ALA A 285 -9.49 1.44 11.27
C ALA A 285 -9.70 2.85 11.89
N GLY A 286 -10.17 3.82 11.10
CA GLY A 286 -10.38 5.20 11.53
C GLY A 286 -9.31 6.20 11.09
N CYS A 287 -8.32 5.76 10.30
CA CYS A 287 -7.36 6.66 9.66
C CYS A 287 -8.03 7.48 8.56
N VAL A 288 -7.43 8.63 8.22
CA VAL A 288 -7.84 9.46 7.07
C VAL A 288 -6.79 9.29 5.99
N ILE A 289 -7.18 8.78 4.81
CA ILE A 289 -6.32 8.63 3.63
C ILE A 289 -6.93 9.40 2.46
N GLU A 290 -6.20 10.36 1.90
CA GLU A 290 -6.70 11.34 0.94
C GLU A 290 -5.61 11.86 -0.01
N ALA A 291 -6.01 12.62 -1.03
CA ALA A 291 -5.08 13.38 -1.85
C ALA A 291 -4.51 14.58 -1.06
N PRO A 292 -3.37 15.18 -1.47
CA PRO A 292 -2.76 16.30 -0.74
C PRO A 292 -3.63 17.55 -0.65
N ASP A 293 -4.60 17.71 -1.55
CA ASP A 293 -5.60 18.79 -1.50
C ASP A 293 -6.75 18.49 -0.51
N GLY A 294 -6.78 17.31 0.10
CA GLY A 294 -7.84 16.84 1.01
C GLY A 294 -9.02 16.16 0.32
N SER A 295 -8.97 15.96 -1.00
CA SER A 295 -10.01 15.25 -1.75
C SER A 295 -9.85 13.72 -1.66
N PRO A 296 -10.90 12.93 -1.88
CA PRO A 296 -10.78 11.47 -1.91
C PRO A 296 -9.89 10.98 -3.06
N LEU A 297 -9.04 9.98 -2.80
CA LEU A 297 -8.29 9.29 -3.86
C LEU A 297 -9.22 8.58 -4.84
N ARG A 298 -9.14 8.94 -6.12
CA ARG A 298 -9.94 8.40 -7.24
C ARG A 298 -9.08 7.97 -8.43
N ALA A 299 -7.82 7.62 -8.21
CA ALA A 299 -6.97 7.07 -9.26
C ALA A 299 -7.62 5.81 -9.86
N PRO A 300 -7.50 5.59 -11.19
CA PRO A 300 -7.93 4.36 -11.84
C PRO A 300 -7.24 3.14 -11.21
N LEU A 301 -7.86 1.97 -11.34
CA LEU A 301 -7.22 0.72 -10.93
C LEU A 301 -6.31 0.21 -12.04
N ASP A 302 -5.11 0.78 -12.13
CA ASP A 302 -4.04 0.40 -13.06
C ASP A 302 -2.69 0.29 -12.32
N THR A 303 -1.60 0.10 -13.07
CA THR A 303 -0.24 -0.02 -12.53
C THR A 303 0.67 1.16 -12.86
N THR A 304 0.13 2.27 -13.37
CA THR A 304 0.96 3.31 -14.00
C THR A 304 0.58 4.73 -13.61
N THR A 305 -0.63 4.97 -13.10
CA THR A 305 -1.07 6.30 -12.71
C THR A 305 -0.38 6.73 -11.42
N PRO A 306 0.46 7.79 -11.41
CA PRO A 306 1.09 8.25 -10.16
C PRO A 306 0.05 8.78 -9.16
N VAL A 307 0.16 8.39 -7.89
CA VAL A 307 -0.80 8.72 -6.83
C VAL A 307 -0.11 9.47 -5.70
N ALA A 308 -0.29 10.80 -5.66
CA ALA A 308 0.08 11.57 -4.48
C ALA A 308 -0.99 11.35 -3.38
N TRP A 309 -0.56 11.13 -2.15
CA TRP A 309 -1.47 10.87 -1.05
C TRP A 309 -0.93 11.36 0.29
N MET A 310 -1.86 11.61 1.23
CA MET A 310 -1.61 11.93 2.63
C MET A 310 -2.45 10.99 3.50
N GLY A 311 -1.83 10.48 4.56
CA GLY A 311 -2.43 9.66 5.58
C GLY A 311 -2.29 10.29 6.95
N TYR A 312 -3.34 10.21 7.75
CA TYR A 312 -3.38 10.71 9.12
C TYR A 312 -3.97 9.65 10.04
N ALA A 313 -3.40 9.50 11.22
CA ALA A 313 -3.91 8.56 12.22
C ALA A 313 -5.35 8.89 12.66
N ASN A 314 -5.75 10.18 12.59
CA ASN A 314 -7.11 10.61 12.90
C ASN A 314 -7.47 11.96 12.23
N ALA A 315 -8.77 12.28 12.24
CA ALA A 315 -9.31 13.47 11.60
C ALA A 315 -8.89 14.80 12.25
N ALA A 316 -8.46 14.82 13.52
CA ALA A 316 -7.98 16.06 14.14
C ALA A 316 -6.65 16.49 13.52
N LEU A 317 -5.73 15.55 13.32
CA LEU A 317 -4.46 15.79 12.64
C LEU A 317 -4.68 16.25 11.19
N ALA A 318 -5.57 15.57 10.45
CA ALA A 318 -5.91 15.95 9.08
C ALA A 318 -6.41 17.41 8.99
N ARG A 319 -7.31 17.83 9.88
CA ARG A 319 -7.82 19.21 9.92
C ARG A 319 -6.73 20.24 10.21
N THR A 320 -5.78 19.91 11.08
CA THR A 320 -4.63 20.78 11.39
C THR A 320 -3.71 20.94 10.18
N VAL A 321 -3.43 19.85 9.46
CA VAL A 321 -2.41 19.84 8.40
C VAL A 321 -2.92 20.38 7.07
N ARG A 322 -4.13 20.03 6.62
CA ARG A 322 -4.67 20.39 5.30
C ARG A 322 -4.46 21.87 4.90
N PRO A 323 -4.86 22.88 5.71
CA PRO A 323 -4.69 24.27 5.30
C PRO A 323 -3.23 24.70 5.21
N VAL A 324 -2.36 24.13 6.06
CA VAL A 324 -0.92 24.41 6.04
C VAL A 324 -0.28 23.77 4.82
N LEU A 325 -0.53 22.48 4.58
CA LEU A 325 0.00 21.74 3.45
C LEU A 325 -0.37 22.42 2.13
N ARG A 326 -1.63 22.86 1.96
CA ARG A 326 -2.05 23.59 0.75
C ARG A 326 -1.21 24.85 0.49
N ARG A 327 -0.90 25.64 1.52
CA ARG A 327 -0.06 26.85 1.37
C ARG A 327 1.40 26.50 1.07
N VAL A 328 1.94 25.49 1.76
CA VAL A 328 3.31 25.02 1.54
C VAL A 328 3.45 24.48 0.11
N LEU A 329 2.53 23.64 -0.36
CA LEU A 329 2.55 23.13 -1.73
C LEU A 329 2.46 24.26 -2.76
N ALA A 330 1.57 25.24 -2.57
CA ALA A 330 1.46 26.39 -3.48
C ALA A 330 2.74 27.26 -3.55
N ARG A 331 3.58 27.24 -2.51
CA ARG A 331 4.89 27.92 -2.51
C ARG A 331 5.94 27.12 -3.29
N HIS A 332 5.90 25.81 -3.18
CA HIS A 332 6.96 24.91 -3.65
C HIS A 332 6.69 24.26 -5.01
N LEU A 333 5.43 24.15 -5.45
CA LEU A 333 5.01 23.43 -6.66
C LEU A 333 4.35 24.37 -7.66
#